data_AF-A0A517SLT7-F1
#
_entry.id   AF-A0A517SLT7-F1
#
_cell.length_a   1.000
_cell.length_b   1.000
_cell.length_c   1.000
_cell.angle_alpha   90.00
_cell.angle_beta   90.00
_cell.angle_gamma   90.00
#
_symmetry.space_group_name_H-M   'P 1'
#
loop_
_entity.id
_entity.type
_entity.pdbx_description
1 polymer ?
#
loop_
_entity_poly.entity_id
_entity_poly.type
_entity_poly.pdbx_seq_one_letter_code
_entity_poly.pdbx_strand_id
1 'polypeptide(L)' 'MVVPAGLPGWITVELIEKTLRVWQRFYEARLTVDDAVAILLDTGQLLDALSSPSGSRS' A
#
# COMPACT_ATOMS: atom_id res chain seq x y z
N MET A 1 9.14 -14.78 2.50
CA MET A 1 8.12 -14.02 3.25
C MET A 1 6.77 -14.72 3.05
N VAL A 2 5.81 -14.54 3.95
CA VAL A 2 4.43 -14.98 3.72
C VAL A 2 3.63 -13.75 3.29
N VAL A 3 2.95 -13.83 2.15
CA VAL A 3 2.10 -12.75 1.63
C VAL A 3 0.65 -13.07 1.98
N PRO A 4 -0.12 -12.13 2.55
CA PRO A 4 -1.52 -12.32 2.83
C PRO A 4 -2.31 -12.74 1.58
N ALA A 5 -3.30 -13.62 1.75
CA ALA A 5 -4.21 -13.98 0.67
C ALA A 5 -5.24 -12.87 0.41
N GLY A 6 -5.78 -12.82 -0.81
CA GLY A 6 -6.88 -11.90 -1.15
C GLY A 6 -6.46 -10.45 -1.41
N LEU A 7 -5.17 -10.19 -1.63
CA LEU A 7 -4.69 -8.86 -2.01
C LEU A 7 -5.19 -8.49 -3.42
N PRO A 8 -5.42 -7.20 -3.70
CA PRO A 8 -5.66 -6.71 -5.05
C PRO A 8 -4.54 -7.15 -6.01
N GLY A 9 -4.89 -7.51 -7.25
CA GLY A 9 -3.93 -8.06 -8.23
C GLY A 9 -2.78 -7.13 -8.62
N TRP A 10 -2.86 -5.83 -8.30
CA TRP A 10 -1.78 -4.88 -8.51
C TRP A 10 -0.72 -4.88 -7.39
N ILE A 11 -1.03 -5.45 -6.22
CA ILE A 11 -0.08 -5.63 -5.11
C ILE A 11 0.71 -6.91 -5.35
N THR A 12 1.90 -6.78 -5.94
CA THR A 12 2.79 -7.92 -6.21
C THR A 12 3.84 -8.10 -5.10
N VAL A 13 4.46 -9.28 -5.04
CA VAL A 13 5.55 -9.57 -4.09
C VAL A 13 6.71 -8.59 -4.27
N GLU A 14 7.08 -8.31 -5.52
CA GLU A 14 8.17 -7.37 -5.85
C GLU A 14 7.86 -5.95 -5.38
N LEU A 15 6.59 -5.54 -5.47
CA LEU A 15 6.14 -4.24 -4.99
C LEU A 15 6.21 -4.17 -3.45
N ILE A 16 5.75 -5.21 -2.75
CA ILE A 16 5.85 -5.28 -1.29
C ILE A 16 7.32 -5.19 -0.84
N GLU A 17 8.22 -5.97 -1.46
CA GLU A 17 9.64 -5.91 -1.13
C GLU A 17 10.24 -4.52 -1.40
N LYS A 18 9.84 -3.88 -2.51
CA LYS A 18 10.30 -2.53 -2.84
C LYS A 18 9.79 -1.52 -1.81
N THR A 19 8.53 -1.62 -1.38
CA THR A 19 7.96 -0.80 -0.32
C THR A 19 8.77 -0.96 0.96
N LEU A 20 9.02 -2.19 1.41
CA LEU A 20 9.86 -2.46 2.58
C LEU A 20 11.24 -1.80 2.47
N ARG A 21 11.95 -2.01 1.34
CA ARG A 21 13.29 -1.43 1.11
C ARG A 21 13.29 0.10 1.15
N VAL A 22 12.28 0.74 0.55
CA VAL A 22 12.21 2.20 0.42
C VAL A 22 11.77 2.86 1.72
N TRP A 23 10.80 2.26 2.40
CA TRP A 23 10.13 2.89 3.54
C TRP A 23 10.80 2.57 4.87
N GLN A 24 11.52 1.45 5.02
CA GLN A 24 12.15 1.05 6.28
C GLN A 24 13.01 2.16 6.91
N ARG A 25 13.68 3.00 6.11
CA ARG A 25 14.52 4.09 6.61
C ARG A 25 13.75 5.18 7.39
N PHE A 26 12.43 5.25 7.25
CA PHE A 26 11.58 6.22 7.93
C PHE A 26 10.94 5.66 9.21
N TYR A 27 11.16 4.37 9.50
CA TYR A 27 10.60 3.70 10.67
C TYR A 27 11.74 3.17 11.54
N GLU A 28 11.69 3.50 12.84
CA GLU A 28 12.62 2.94 13.82
C GLU A 28 12.39 1.43 14.02
N ALA A 29 11.12 1.01 14.02
CA ALA A 29 10.75 -0.39 14.05
C ALA A 29 10.89 -1.05 12.68
N ARG A 30 11.22 -2.35 12.68
CA ARG A 30 11.28 -3.14 11.45
C ARG A 30 9.88 -3.29 10.86
N LEU A 31 9.69 -2.85 9.62
CA LEU A 31 8.45 -3.05 8.87
C LEU A 31 8.27 -4.53 8.52
N THR A 32 7.04 -4.97 8.70
CA THR A 32 6.57 -6.31 8.35
C THR A 32 5.91 -6.30 6.97
N VAL A 33 5.63 -7.49 6.44
CA VAL A 33 4.87 -7.65 5.20
C VAL A 33 3.51 -6.97 5.30
N ASP A 34 2.85 -7.12 6.44
CA ASP A 34 1.53 -6.55 6.69
C ASP A 34 1.58 -5.01 6.70
N ASP A 35 2.64 -4.43 7.28
CA ASP A 35 2.84 -2.97 7.24
C ASP A 35 3.02 -2.46 5.81
N ALA A 36 3.80 -3.17 4.99
CA ALA A 36 4.00 -2.80 3.58
C ALA A 36 2.70 -2.94 2.76
N VAL A 37 1.90 -3.96 3.05
CA VAL A 37 0.57 -4.14 2.44
C VAL A 37 -0.35 -3.00 2.85
N ALA A 38 -0.38 -2.61 4.12
CA ALA A 38 -1.18 -1.50 4.61
C ALA A 38 -0.81 -0.18 3.92
N ILE A 39 0.49 0.15 3.86
CA ILE A 39 1.01 1.33 3.15
C ILE A 39 0.52 1.37 1.70
N LEU A 40 0.57 0.22 1.01
CA LEU A 40 0.14 0.12 -0.38
C LEU A 40 -1.38 0.32 -0.50
N LEU A 41 -2.18 -0.36 0.31
CA LEU A 41 -3.64 -0.22 0.31
C LEU A 41 -4.08 1.22 0.58
N ASP A 42 -3.48 1.87 1.57
CA ASP A 42 -3.77 3.28 1.91
C ASP A 42 -3.41 4.21 0.75
N THR A 43 -2.27 3.96 0.09
CA THR A 43 -1.87 4.71 -1.10
C THR A 43 -2.85 4.52 -2.25
N GLY A 44 -3.32 3.28 -2.49
CA GLY A 44 -4.32 2.98 -3.51
C GLY A 44 -5.63 3.73 -3.25
N GLN A 45 -6.14 3.69 -2.02
CA GLN A 45 -7.35 4.42 -1.62
C GLN A 45 -7.19 5.95 -1.79
N LEU A 46 -6.01 6.49 -1.47
CA LEU A 46 -5.73 7.91 -1.69
C LEU A 46 -5.78 8.27 -3.19
N LEU A 47 -5.17 7.46 -4.05
CA LEU A 47 -5.20 7.68 -5.50
C LEU A 47 -6.62 7.57 -6.07
N ASP A 48 -7.43 6.62 -5.58
CA ASP A 48 -8.83 6.47 -5.97
C ASP A 48 -9.66 7.70 -5.55
N ALA A 49 -9.44 8.20 -4.33
CA ALA A 49 -10.10 9.41 -3.83
C ALA A 49 -9.73 10.66 -4.64
N LEU A 50 -8.47 10.77 -5.08
CA LEU A 50 -8.00 11.88 -5.92
C LEU A 50 -8.47 11.77 -7.37
N SER A 51 -8.68 10.54 -7.86
CA SER A 51 -9.17 10.26 -9.22
C SER A 51 -10.68 10.40 -9.34
N SER A 52 -11.40 10.37 -8.21
CA SER A 52 -12.84 10.63 -8.18
C SER A 52 -13.10 12.09 -8.54
N PRO A 53 -13.88 12.38 -9.59
CA PRO A 53 -14.25 13.76 -9.91
C PRO A 53 -14.99 14.32 -8.70
N SER A 54 -14.37 15.29 -8.03
CA SER A 54 -15.02 16.06 -6.98
C SER A 54 -16.21 16.79 -7.61
N GLY A 55 -17.42 16.21 -7.54
CA GLY A 55 -18.55 16.76 -8.27
C GLY A 55 -19.89 16.01 -8.17
N SER A 56 -20.39 15.74 -6.95
CA SER A 56 -21.83 15.84 -6.66
C SER A 56 -22.09 15.75 -5.16
N ARG A 57 -22.02 16.90 -4.47
CA ARG A 57 -22.97 17.11 -3.36
C ARG A 57 -24.32 17.38 -4.02
N SER A 58 -25.21 16.40 -4.00
CA SER A 58 -26.65 16.62 -4.04
C SER A 58 -27.16 16.83 -2.62
#